data_AF-A0A2A9EN83-F1
#
_entry.id   AF-A0A2A9EN83-F1
#
_cell.length_a   1.000
_cell.length_b   1.000
_cell.length_c   1.000
_cell.angle_alpha   90.00
_cell.angle_beta   90.00
_cell.angle_gamma   90.00
#
_symmetry.space_group_name_H-M   'P 1'
#
loop_
_entity.id
_entity.type
_entity.pdbx_description
1 polymer ?
#
loop_
_entity_poly.entity_id
_entity_poly.type
_entity_poly.pdbx_seq_one_letter_code
_entity_poly.pdbx_strand_id
1 'polypeptide(L)' 'MAKHTLTVEIDAEITDEAALVDFVRSETPEGSLSPDDIREEDRAASSVVAGVSKVLKDLSVPGLTIHEPKVTARDA' A
#
# COMPACT_ATOMS: atom_id res chain seq x y z
N MET A 1 -26.75 5.43 -14.38
CA MET A 1 -25.32 5.46 -14.74
C MET A 1 -24.76 4.06 -14.56
N ALA A 2 -24.01 3.54 -15.52
CA ALA A 2 -23.40 2.22 -15.39
C ALA A 2 -22.19 2.31 -14.44
N LYS A 3 -22.18 1.48 -13.39
CA LYS A 3 -21.02 1.34 -12.50
C LYS A 3 -20.11 0.28 -13.11
N HIS A 4 -18.88 0.64 -13.43
CA HIS A 4 -17.86 -0.30 -13.88
C HIS A 4 -16.84 -0.45 -12.75
N THR A 5 -16.60 -1.69 -12.33
CA THR A 5 -15.55 -2.02 -11.35
C THR A 5 -14.37 -2.58 -12.11
N LEU A 6 -13.22 -1.90 -12.04
CA LEU A 6 -11.94 -2.42 -12.50
C LEU A 6 -11.16 -2.87 -11.26
N THR A 7 -10.77 -4.14 -11.22
CA THR A 7 -9.85 -4.67 -10.21
C THR A 7 -8.47 -4.76 -10.84
N VAL A 8 -7.49 -4.11 -10.24
CA VAL A 8 -6.07 -4.23 -10.62
C VAL A 8 -5.40 -5.07 -9.54
N GLU A 9 -4.85 -6.21 -9.93
CA GLU A 9 -4.02 -7.04 -9.05
C GLU A 9 -2.56 -6.72 -9.33
N ILE A 10 -1.80 -6.46 -8.26
CA ILE A 10 -0.37 -6.19 -8.33
C ILE A 10 0.31 -7.35 -7.61
N ASP A 11 1.03 -8.15 -8.38
CA ASP A 11 1.98 -9.12 -7.85
C ASP A 11 3.33 -8.43 -7.70
N ALA A 12 3.92 -8.53 -6.50
CA ALA A 12 5.13 -7.83 -6.15
C ALA A 12 6.04 -8.73 -5.33
N GLU A 13 7.24 -8.97 -5.86
CA GLU A 13 8.32 -9.62 -5.14
C GLU A 13 9.06 -8.58 -4.29
N ILE A 14 9.15 -8.82 -2.98
CA ILE A 14 9.90 -7.95 -2.08
C ILE A 14 11.36 -8.36 -2.12
N THR A 15 12.17 -7.63 -2.88
CA THR A 15 13.61 -7.91 -3.04
C THR A 15 14.48 -7.29 -1.94
N ASP A 16 13.97 -6.25 -1.27
CA ASP A 16 14.64 -5.58 -0.15
C ASP A 16 13.58 -5.02 0.81
N GLU A 17 13.27 -5.79 1.86
CA GLU A 17 12.26 -5.41 2.86
C GLU A 17 12.70 -4.21 3.69
N ALA A 18 13.98 -4.11 4.04
CA ALA A 18 14.49 -3.04 4.90
C ALA A 18 14.35 -1.68 4.21
N ALA A 19 14.73 -1.59 2.93
CA ALA A 19 14.57 -0.36 2.15
C ALA A 19 13.09 0.05 2.00
N LEU A 20 12.18 -0.91 1.84
CA LEU A 20 10.74 -0.65 1.77
C LEU A 20 10.20 -0.11 3.10
N VAL A 21 10.57 -0.73 4.21
CA VAL A 21 10.17 -0.29 5.56
C VAL A 21 10.69 1.12 5.85
N ASP A 22 11.95 1.41 5.51
CA ASP A 22 12.55 2.72 5.70
C ASP A 22 11.89 3.79 4.84
N PHE A 23 11.56 3.48 3.57
CA PHE A 23 10.80 4.37 2.71
C PHE A 23 9.45 4.71 3.34
N VAL A 24 8.68 3.70 3.77
CA VAL A 24 7.37 3.91 4.40
C VAL A 24 7.52 4.73 5.68
N ARG A 25 8.52 4.43 6.53
CA ARG A 25 8.80 5.16 7.76
C ARG A 25 9.10 6.63 7.48
N SER A 26 10.01 6.92 6.54
CA SER A 26 10.41 8.30 6.21
C SER A 26 9.25 9.17 5.70
N GLU A 27 8.28 8.54 5.05
CA GLU A 27 7.10 9.20 4.48
C GLU A 27 5.89 9.16 5.44
N THR A 28 6.01 8.55 6.63
CA THR A 28 4.88 8.42 7.58
C THR A 28 4.87 9.62 8.52
N PRO A 29 3.78 10.41 8.55
CA PRO A 29 3.70 11.58 9.42
C PRO A 29 3.81 11.19 10.90
N GLU A 30 4.43 12.06 11.69
CA GLU A 30 4.49 11.89 13.15
C GLU A 30 3.07 11.71 13.73
N GLY A 31 2.87 10.63 14.50
CA GLY A 31 1.58 10.28 15.10
C GLY A 31 0.72 9.30 14.30
N SER A 32 1.16 8.84 13.12
CA SER A 32 0.57 7.71 12.40
C SER A 32 1.18 6.38 12.84
N LEU A 33 0.48 5.26 12.59
CA LEU A 33 1.00 3.91 12.83
C LEU A 33 2.30 3.70 12.02
N SER A 34 3.40 3.42 12.73
CA SER A 34 4.71 3.16 12.11
C SER A 34 4.78 1.69 11.66
N PRO A 35 5.59 1.36 10.63
CA PRO A 35 5.91 -0.04 10.31
C PRO A 35 6.47 -0.84 11.50
N ASP A 36 7.06 -0.15 12.47
CA ASP A 36 7.61 -0.75 13.69
C ASP A 36 6.54 -1.24 14.67
N ASP A 37 5.34 -0.68 14.59
CA ASP A 37 4.18 -1.08 15.40
C ASP A 37 3.48 -2.33 14.82
N ILE A 38 3.90 -2.76 13.63
CA ILE A 38 3.39 -3.94 12.93
C ILE A 38 4.23 -5.15 13.30
N ARG A 39 3.56 -6.29 13.51
CA ARG A 39 4.23 -7.58 13.70
C ARG A 39 5.18 -7.85 12.53
N GLU A 40 6.34 -8.44 12.82
CA GLU A 40 7.38 -8.69 11.82
C GLU A 40 6.84 -9.49 10.63
N GLU A 41 6.02 -10.51 10.89
CA GLU A 41 5.33 -11.32 9.88
C GLU A 41 4.40 -10.54 8.93
N ASP A 42 3.87 -9.40 9.37
CA ASP A 42 2.92 -8.57 8.63
C ASP A 42 3.55 -7.28 8.06
N ARG A 43 4.79 -6.97 8.48
CA ARG A 43 5.43 -5.67 8.24
C ARG A 43 5.67 -5.45 6.75
N ALA A 44 6.22 -6.43 6.06
CA ALA A 44 6.55 -6.34 4.64
C ALA A 44 5.29 -6.07 3.78
N ALA A 45 4.27 -6.92 3.88
CA ALA A 45 3.02 -6.78 3.15
C ALA A 45 2.28 -5.46 3.46
N SER A 46 2.26 -5.07 4.73
CA SER A 46 1.64 -3.80 5.15
C SER A 46 2.41 -2.59 4.63
N SER A 47 3.75 -2.68 4.56
CA SER A 47 4.60 -1.63 4.00
C SER A 47 4.39 -1.48 2.49
N VAL A 48 4.21 -2.58 1.76
CA VAL A 48 3.84 -2.52 0.33
C VAL A 48 2.52 -1.78 0.14
N VAL A 49 1.47 -2.15 0.89
CA VAL A 49 0.16 -1.48 0.77
C VAL A 49 0.25 -0.01 1.15
N ALA A 50 0.99 0.33 2.20
CA ALA A 50 1.21 1.72 2.59
C ALA A 50 1.93 2.51 1.49
N GLY A 51 2.98 1.94 0.89
CA GLY A 51 3.70 2.54 -0.23
C GLY A 51 2.80 2.75 -1.46
N VAL A 52 2.06 1.73 -1.88
CA VAL A 52 1.11 1.80 -3.00
C VAL A 52 0.00 2.81 -2.73
N SER A 53 -0.55 2.83 -1.51
CA SER A 53 -1.59 3.79 -1.12
C SER A 53 -1.10 5.22 -1.19
N LYS A 54 0.14 5.49 -0.79
CA LYS A 54 0.74 6.83 -0.91
C LYS A 54 0.89 7.27 -2.37
N VAL A 55 1.42 6.39 -3.23
CA VAL A 55 1.56 6.69 -4.67
C VAL A 55 0.19 6.94 -5.33
N LEU A 56 -0.84 6.18 -4.94
CA LEU A 56 -2.18 6.32 -5.51
C LEU A 56 -2.99 7.48 -4.91
N LYS A 57 -2.65 7.97 -3.71
CA LYS A 57 -3.37 9.06 -3.03
C LYS A 57 -3.41 10.34 -3.87
N ASP A 58 -2.33 10.63 -4.58
CA ASP A 58 -2.21 11.84 -5.41
C ASP A 58 -2.62 11.59 -6.87
N LEU A 59 -2.95 10.34 -7.24
CA LEU A 59 -3.41 10.00 -8.58
C LEU A 59 -4.85 10.50 -8.76
N SER A 60 -5.02 11.59 -9.50
CA SER A 60 -6.33 12.09 -9.91
C SER A 60 -6.54 11.83 -11.40
N VAL A 61 -7.57 11.06 -11.73
CA VAL A 61 -7.97 10.81 -13.12
C VAL A 61 -9.40 11.31 -13.34
N PRO A 62 -9.64 12.24 -14.29
CA PRO A 62 -10.99 12.76 -14.54
C PRO A 62 -12.02 11.66 -14.81
N GLY A 63 -13.12 11.68 -14.07
CA GLY A 63 -14.21 10.71 -14.22
C GLY A 63 -14.00 9.37 -13.51
N LEU A 64 -12.92 9.20 -12.74
CA LEU A 64 -12.62 8.01 -11.96
C LEU A 64 -12.57 8.33 -10.46
N THR A 65 -13.24 7.51 -9.66
CA THR A 65 -13.09 7.51 -8.20
C THR A 65 -12.14 6.37 -7.82
N ILE A 66 -10.97 6.72 -7.27
CA ILE A 66 -9.99 5.76 -6.76
C ILE A 66 -10.27 5.55 -5.27
N HIS A 67 -10.44 4.29 -4.87
CA HIS A 67 -10.62 3.90 -3.47
C HIS A 67 -9.30 3.44 -2.85
N GLU A 68 -9.25 3.38 -1.51
CA GLU A 68 -8.07 2.92 -0.78
C GLU A 68 -7.65 1.49 -1.19
N PRO A 69 -6.36 1.25 -1.46
CA PRO A 69 -5.83 -0.10 -1.69
C PRO A 69 -6.02 -1.00 -0.47
N LYS A 70 -6.20 -2.30 -0.73
CA LYS A 70 -6.36 -3.32 0.32
C LYS A 70 -5.61 -4.59 -0.03
N VAL A 71 -5.11 -5.30 0.99
CA VAL A 71 -4.58 -6.66 0.81
C VAL A 71 -5.75 -7.60 0.50
N THR A 72 -5.69 -8.29 -0.63
CA THR A 72 -6.70 -9.31 -1.02
C THR A 72 -6.21 -10.74 -0.85
N ALA A 73 -4.90 -10.97 -0.92
CA ALA A 73 -4.26 -12.26 -0.72
C ALA A 73 -2.86 -12.08 -0.10
N ARG A 74 -2.37 -13.13 0.57
CA ARG A 74 -1.01 -13.25 1.11
C ARG A 74 -0.51 -14.64 0.75
N ASP A 75 0.75 -14.77 0.37
CA ASP A 75 1.37 -16.10 0.28
C ASP A 75 1.47 -16.71 1.69
N ALA A 76 1.23 -18.03 1.76
CA ALA A 76 1.13 -18.82 2.99
C ALA A 76 2.50 -19.27 3.51
#